data_AF-A0A6H0TIX3-F1
#
_entry.id   AF-A0A6H0TIX3-F1
#
_cell.length_a   1.000
_cell.length_b   1.000
_cell.length_c   1.000
_cell.angle_alpha   90.00
_cell.angle_beta   90.00
_cell.angle_gamma   90.00
#
_symmetry.space_group_name_H-M   'P 1'
#
loop_
_entity.id
_entity.type
_entity.pdbx_description
1 polymer ?
#
loop_
_entity_poly.entity_id
_entity_poly.type
_entity_poly.pdbx_seq_one_letter_code
_entity_poly.pdbx_strand_id
1 'polypeptide(L)' 'MSIFLVAVFRMMPLYFPEDKTEYIIPGIVCVLFIIGAIATWRMFIRVSKREAERLQKVEEKLLAEKKQ' A
#
# COMPACT_ATOMS: atom_id res chain seq x y z
N MET A 1 2.38 5.59 38.42
CA MET A 1 1.24 5.53 37.47
C MET A 1 0.86 6.90 36.92
N SER A 2 0.71 7.95 37.76
CA SER A 2 0.22 9.27 37.31
C SER A 2 1.18 10.04 36.39
N ILE A 3 2.49 10.05 36.67
CA ILE A 3 3.48 10.79 35.87
C ILE A 3 3.64 10.20 34.46
N PHE A 4 3.60 8.87 34.33
CA PHE A 4 3.70 8.17 33.05
C PHE A 4 2.46 8.40 32.18
N LEU A 5 1.27 8.45 32.80
CA LEU A 5 0.02 8.73 32.09
C LEU A 5 -0.05 10.20 31.61
N VAL A 6 0.41 11.15 32.44
CA VAL A 6 0.48 12.58 32.08
C VAL A 6 1.53 12.83 30.99
N ALA A 7 2.66 12.11 31.01
CA ALA A 7 3.66 12.17 29.95
C ALA A 7 3.11 11.65 28.62
N VAL A 8 2.40 10.51 28.62
CA VAL A 8 1.75 9.97 27.43
C VAL A 8 0.67 10.90 26.89
N PHE A 9 -0.13 11.51 27.78
CA PHE A 9 -1.20 12.44 27.38
C PHE A 9 -0.66 13.78 26.86
N ARG A 10 0.49 14.24 27.36
CA ARG A 10 1.15 15.49 26.91
C ARG A 10 1.93 15.34 25.59
N MET A 11 2.12 14.12 25.10
CA MET A 11 2.76 13.82 23.80
C MET A 11 1.80 13.94 22.61
N MET A 12 0.51 14.27 22.84
CA MET A 12 -0.48 14.50 21.78
C MET A 12 -0.90 15.97 21.65
N PRO A 13 -0.01 16.97 21.50
CA PRO A 13 -0.40 18.14 20.75
C PRO A 13 -0.42 17.70 19.28
N LEU A 14 -1.62 17.56 18.72
CA LEU A 14 -1.77 17.64 17.27
C LEU A 14 -1.41 19.10 16.94
N TYR A 15 -0.11 19.38 16.76
CA TYR A 15 0.40 20.72 16.49
C TYR A 15 -0.05 21.05 15.08
N PHE A 16 -1.23 21.64 15.02
CA PHE A 16 -1.81 22.11 13.81
C PHE A 16 -1.25 23.51 13.56
N PRO A 17 -0.35 23.71 12.57
CA PRO A 17 0.09 25.05 12.23
C PRO A 17 -1.11 25.94 11.91
N GLU A 18 -1.11 27.15 12.49
CA GLU A 18 -2.15 28.16 12.28
C GLU A 18 -2.17 28.62 10.82
N ASP A 19 -1.01 28.61 10.17
CA ASP A 19 -0.85 28.88 8.75
C ASP A 19 -1.06 27.63 7.90
N LYS A 20 -2.17 27.62 7.15
CA LYS A 20 -2.58 26.51 6.27
C LYS A 20 -1.54 26.16 5.20
N THR A 21 -0.60 27.07 4.95
CA THR A 21 0.53 26.93 4.03
C THR A 21 1.47 25.79 4.41
N GLU A 22 1.63 25.49 5.71
CA GLU A 22 2.49 24.38 6.17
C GLU A 22 1.93 22.99 5.86
N TYR A 23 0.62 22.85 5.61
CA TYR A 23 0.02 21.56 5.20
C TYR A 23 0.07 21.29 3.70
N ILE A 24 0.35 22.30 2.87
CA ILE A 24 0.36 22.14 1.41
C ILE A 24 1.43 21.12 1.00
N ILE A 25 2.61 21.19 1.62
CA ILE A 25 3.72 20.27 1.35
C ILE A 25 3.34 18.82 1.73
N PRO A 26 2.88 18.51 2.96
CA PRO A 26 2.34 17.20 3.31
C PRO A 26 1.22 16.71 2.39
N GLY A 27 0.29 17.59 2.01
CA GLY A 27 -0.83 17.24 1.13
C GLY A 27 -0.36 16.78 -0.25
N ILE A 28 0.60 17.49 -0.84
CA ILE A 28 1.19 17.10 -2.14
C ILE A 28 1.92 15.77 -2.03
N VAL A 29 2.72 15.56 -0.97
CA VAL A 29 3.43 14.29 -0.75
C VAL A 29 2.45 13.13 -0.57
N CYS A 30 1.37 13.32 0.19
CA CYS A 30 0.31 12.32 0.34
C CYS A 30 -0.34 11.97 -1.01
N VAL A 31 -0.66 12.97 -1.84
CA VAL A 31 -1.25 12.75 -3.16
C VAL A 31 -0.29 11.99 -4.07
N LEU A 32 0.99 12.37 -4.12
CA LEU A 32 2.01 11.66 -4.89
C LEU A 32 2.17 10.20 -4.43
N PHE A 33 2.15 9.97 -3.12
CA PHE A 33 2.22 8.62 -2.56
C PHE A 33 1.00 7.77 -2.95
N ILE A 34 -0.21 8.32 -2.90
CA ILE A 34 -1.44 7.64 -3.31
C ILE A 34 -1.38 7.29 -4.80
N ILE A 35 -0.93 8.21 -5.65
CA ILE A 35 -0.74 7.95 -7.08
C ILE A 35 0.25 6.81 -7.29
N GLY A 36 1.37 6.82 -6.57
CA GLY A 36 2.37 5.75 -6.59
C GLY A 36 1.80 4.40 -6.14
N ALA A 37 1.02 4.36 -5.07
CA ALA A 37 0.38 3.16 -4.57
C ALA A 37 -0.61 2.57 -5.60
N ILE A 38 -1.44 3.40 -6.22
CA ILE A 38 -2.38 2.98 -7.27
C ILE A 38 -1.62 2.45 -8.49
N ALA A 39 -0.54 3.11 -8.90
CA ALA A 39 0.28 2.68 -10.02
C ALA A 39 0.92 1.32 -9.74
N THR A 40 1.53 1.14 -8.56
CA THR A 40 2.13 -0.13 -8.12
C THR A 40 1.09 -1.24 -8.07
N TRP A 41 -0.08 -1.00 -7.48
CA TRP A 41 -1.19 -1.96 -7.42
C TRP A 41 -1.64 -2.40 -8.83
N ARG A 42 -1.79 -1.44 -9.74
CA ARG A 42 -2.15 -1.71 -11.15
C ARG A 42 -1.06 -2.52 -11.87
N MET A 43 0.22 -2.26 -11.62
CA MET A 43 1.31 -3.05 -12.19
C MET A 43 1.33 -4.47 -11.63
N PHE A 44 1.16 -4.62 -10.31
CA PHE A 44 1.15 -5.90 -9.63
C PHE A 44 0.06 -6.84 -10.18
N ILE A 45 -1.17 -6.35 -10.34
CA ILE A 45 -2.28 -7.14 -10.91
C ILE A 45 -1.96 -7.61 -12.33
N ARG A 46 -1.34 -6.76 -13.17
CA ARG A 46 -1.00 -7.15 -14.54
C ARG A 46 0.03 -8.27 -14.58
N VAL A 47 1.04 -8.20 -13.72
CA VAL A 47 2.06 -9.25 -13.62
C VAL A 47 1.43 -10.54 -13.10
N SER A 48 0.62 -10.46 -12.03
CA SER A 48 -0.07 -11.61 -11.45
C SER A 48 -0.95 -12.34 -12.48
N LYS A 49 -1.71 -11.61 -13.32
CA LYS A 49 -2.53 -12.21 -14.37
C LYS A 49 -1.71 -12.98 -15.41
N ARG A 50 -0.53 -12.45 -15.79
CA ARG A 50 0.36 -13.13 -16.74
C ARG A 50 0.93 -14.42 -16.15
N GLU A 51 1.31 -14.41 -14.88
CA GLU A 51 1.79 -15.61 -14.18
C GLU A 51 0.66 -16.64 -14.03
N ALA A 52 -0.55 -16.22 -13.67
CA ALA A 52 -1.71 -17.11 -13.56
C ALA A 52 -2.03 -17.81 -14.89
N GLU A 53 -1.99 -17.09 -16.02
CA GLU A 53 -2.24 -17.69 -17.34
C GLU A 53 -1.13 -18.68 -17.74
N ARG A 54 0.13 -18.42 -17.36
CA ARG A 54 1.24 -19.35 -17.58
C ARG A 54 1.08 -20.63 -16.76
N LEU A 55 0.70 -20.51 -15.49
CA LEU A 55 0.45 -21.68 -14.62
C LEU A 55 -0.67 -22.56 -15.17
N GLN A 56 -1.79 -21.98 -15.61
CA GLN A 56 -2.91 -22.75 -16.17
C GLN A 56 -2.47 -23.60 -17.37
N LYS A 57 -1.66 -23.04 -18.28
CA LYS A 57 -1.11 -23.78 -19.43
C LYS A 57 -0.17 -24.91 -19.02
N VAL A 58 0.56 -24.76 -17.91
CA VAL A 58 1.43 -25.81 -17.38
C VAL A 58 0.59 -26.92 -16.72
N GLU A 59 -0.42 -26.56 -15.92
CA GLU A 59 -1.34 -27.50 -15.31
C GLU A 59 -2.09 -28.34 -16.36
N GLU A 60 -2.58 -27.71 -17.42
CA GLU A 60 -3.30 -28.41 -18.50
C GLU A 60 -2.42 -29.45 -19.21
N LYS A 61 -1.13 -29.12 -19.45
CA LYS A 61 -0.16 -30.08 -20.00
C LYS A 61 0.12 -31.24 -19.06
N LEU A 62 0.32 -30.98 -17.77
CA LEU A 62 0.56 -32.01 -16.77
C LEU A 62 -0.66 -32.95 -16.62
N LEU A 63 -1.87 -32.42 -16.71
CA LEU A 63 -3.11 -33.21 -16.68
C LEU A 63 -3.28 -34.06 -17.95
N ALA A 64 -2.88 -33.55 -19.12
CA ALA A 64 -2.90 -34.29 -20.37
C ALA A 64 -1.91 -35.48 -20.34
N GLU A 65 -0.69 -35.27 -19.83
CA GLU A 65 0.31 -36.33 -19.67
C GLU A 65 -0.10 -37.39 -18.65
N LYS A 66 -0.73 -37.00 -17.53
CA LYS A 66 -1.20 -37.96 -16.51
C LYS A 66 -2.38 -38.84 -16.94
N LYS A 67 -3.08 -38.46 -18.02
CA LYS A 67 -4.27 -39.17 -18.50
C LYS A 67 -3.93 -40.23 -19.56
N GLN A 68 -2.66 -40.30 -19.98
CA GLN A 68 -2.09 -41.32 -20.85
C GLN A 68 -1.44 -42.42 -20.00
#